data_AF-A0A7L7IXP0-F1
#
_entry.id   AF-A0A7L7IXP0-F1
#
_cell.length_a   1.000
_cell.length_b   1.000
_cell.length_c   1.000
_cell.angle_alpha   90.00
_cell.angle_beta   90.00
_cell.angle_gamma   90.00
#
_symmetry.space_group_name_H-M   'P 1'
#
loop_
_entity.id
_entity.type
_entity.pdbx_description
1 polymer ?
#
loop_
_entity_poly.entity_id
_entity_poly.type
_entity_poly.pdbx_seq_one_letter_code
_entity_poly.pdbx_strand_id
1 'polypeptide(L)'
;MKTKDRKVKIREVNQGIGRYIRSHEEVHRISIRSCLNDFMQAHGAELAAALSNELKNYSGQHSAVQRYAMQHSVDYLREALQVWLANGEKTYYSAQNNDILSTIGFRPDAASSDDSREKFTPAQNLN
;
A
#
# COMPACT_ATOMS: atom_id res chain seq x y z
N MET A 1 29.73 -29.93 13.97
CA MET A 1 28.46 -29.54 14.62
C MET A 1 28.17 -28.04 14.57
N LYS A 2 29.14 -27.13 14.86
CA LYS A 2 28.95 -25.66 14.90
C LYS A 2 28.41 -24.96 13.63
N THR A 3 28.56 -25.57 12.45
CA THR A 3 28.18 -24.96 11.16
C THR A 3 26.70 -25.13 10.80
N LYS A 4 26.01 -26.14 11.36
CA LYS A 4 24.58 -26.38 11.11
C LYS A 4 23.71 -25.41 11.90
N ASP A 5 24.04 -25.19 13.18
CA ASP A 5 23.33 -24.25 14.06
C ASP A 5 23.40 -22.81 13.56
N ARG A 6 24.54 -22.41 12.97
CA ARG A 6 24.69 -21.09 12.33
C ARG A 6 23.73 -20.92 11.15
N LYS A 7 23.58 -21.94 10.29
CA LYS A 7 22.69 -21.87 9.11
C LYS A 7 21.21 -21.80 9.51
N VAL A 8 20.82 -22.53 10.55
CA VAL A 8 19.45 -22.46 11.11
C VAL A 8 19.18 -21.06 11.64
N LYS A 9 20.11 -20.48 12.40
CA LYS A 9 19.96 -19.13 12.96
C LYS A 9 19.87 -18.03 11.90
N ILE A 10 20.68 -18.09 10.85
CA ILE A 10 20.61 -17.15 9.72
C ILE A 10 19.23 -17.22 9.05
N ARG A 11 18.70 -18.44 8.88
CA ARG A 11 17.38 -18.65 8.29
C ARG A 11 16.25 -18.08 9.14
N GLU A 12 16.27 -18.29 10.46
CA GLU A 12 15.27 -17.72 11.38
C GLU A 12 15.28 -16.18 11.33
N VAL A 13 16.47 -15.58 11.27
CA VAL A 13 16.65 -14.13 11.12
C VAL A 13 16.07 -13.65 9.79
N ASN A 14 16.43 -14.26 8.66
CA ASN A 14 15.92 -13.83 7.34
C ASN A 14 14.40 -13.99 7.23
N GLN A 15 13.82 -15.03 7.85
CA GLN A 15 12.37 -15.17 7.95
C GLN A 15 11.73 -14.08 8.81
N GLY A 16 12.34 -13.72 9.93
CA GLY A 16 11.91 -12.62 10.79
C GLY A 16 11.91 -11.29 10.05
N ILE A 17 12.99 -11.01 9.32
CA ILE A 17 13.15 -9.81 8.50
C ILE A 17 12.12 -9.77 7.37
N GLY A 18 11.88 -10.89 6.67
CA GLY A 18 10.84 -10.97 5.65
C GLY A 18 9.42 -10.77 6.19
N ARG A 19 9.15 -11.19 7.44
CA ARG A 19 7.88 -10.85 8.11
C ARG A 19 7.81 -9.36 8.45
N TYR A 20 8.88 -8.77 8.97
CA TYR A 20 8.96 -7.35 9.28
C TYR A 20 8.69 -6.47 8.05
N ILE A 21 9.33 -6.74 6.90
CA ILE A 21 9.12 -5.97 5.67
C ILE A 21 7.63 -6.01 5.24
N ARG A 22 7.03 -7.20 5.22
CA ARG A 22 5.61 -7.34 4.84
C ARG A 22 4.69 -6.60 5.81
N SER A 23 4.96 -6.68 7.12
CA SER A 23 4.21 -5.96 8.14
C SER A 23 4.37 -4.45 8.02
N HIS A 24 5.57 -3.96 7.72
CA HIS A 24 5.85 -2.54 7.51
C HIS A 24 5.04 -1.98 6.34
N GLU A 25 5.08 -2.65 5.19
CA GLU A 25 4.27 -2.24 4.03
C GLU A 25 2.76 -2.33 4.31
N GLU A 26 2.32 -3.32 5.09
CA GLU A 26 0.91 -3.50 5.42
C GLU A 26 0.37 -2.35 6.28
N VAL A 27 1.16 -1.84 7.23
CA VAL A 27 0.77 -0.66 8.02
C VAL A 27 0.54 0.55 7.11
N HIS A 28 1.43 0.80 6.14
CA HIS A 28 1.24 1.87 5.15
C HIS A 28 -0.03 1.64 4.32
N ARG A 29 -0.26 0.42 3.82
CA ARG A 29 -1.45 0.08 3.02
C ARG A 29 -2.76 0.27 3.81
N ILE A 30 -2.79 -0.17 5.06
CA ILE A 30 -3.96 -0.02 5.94
C ILE A 30 -4.21 1.47 6.22
N SER A 31 -3.17 2.24 6.52
CA SER A 31 -3.30 3.68 6.78
C SER A 31 -3.86 4.42 5.58
N ILE A 32 -3.34 4.18 4.37
CA ILE A 32 -3.86 4.78 3.13
C ILE A 32 -5.34 4.45 2.95
N ARG A 33 -5.73 3.17 3.14
CA ARG A 33 -7.12 2.75 3.01
C ARG A 33 -8.03 3.43 4.02
N SER A 34 -7.63 3.52 5.29
CA SER A 34 -8.41 4.20 6.32
C SER A 34 -8.61 5.67 5.98
N CYS A 35 -7.52 6.39 5.67
CA CYS A 35 -7.61 7.81 5.31
C CYS A 35 -8.48 8.04 4.07
N LEU A 36 -8.38 7.20 3.05
CA LEU A 36 -9.23 7.31 1.85
C LEU A 36 -10.69 7.00 2.17
N ASN A 37 -10.99 6.05 3.05
CA ASN A 37 -12.36 5.79 3.48
C ASN A 37 -12.94 6.98 4.24
N ASP A 38 -12.17 7.58 5.16
CA ASP A 38 -12.59 8.76 5.92
C ASP A 38 -12.79 9.97 4.98
N PHE A 39 -11.88 10.14 4.01
CA PHE A 39 -12.04 11.13 2.94
C PHE A 39 -13.33 10.91 2.14
N MET A 40 -13.63 9.67 1.74
CA MET A 40 -14.85 9.34 1.01
C MET A 40 -16.11 9.54 1.86
N GLN A 41 -16.04 9.37 3.18
CA GLN A 41 -17.15 9.69 4.07
C GLN A 41 -17.42 11.20 4.12
N ALA A 42 -16.37 12.03 4.15
CA ALA A 42 -16.49 13.49 4.22
C ALA A 42 -16.81 14.14 2.87
N HIS A 43 -16.20 13.67 1.77
CA HIS A 43 -16.20 14.33 0.46
C HIS A 43 -16.68 13.44 -0.68
N GLY A 44 -17.14 12.21 -0.40
CA GLY A 44 -17.53 11.25 -1.43
C GLY A 44 -18.70 11.71 -2.30
N ALA A 45 -19.63 12.49 -1.74
CA ALA A 45 -20.74 13.05 -2.51
C ALA A 45 -20.25 14.07 -3.56
N GLU A 46 -19.32 14.94 -3.19
CA GLU A 46 -18.72 15.93 -4.10
C GLU A 46 -17.88 15.24 -5.18
N LEU A 47 -17.10 14.23 -4.79
CA LEU A 47 -16.31 13.44 -5.74
C LEU A 47 -17.21 12.69 -6.74
N ALA A 48 -18.28 12.06 -6.25
CA ALA A 48 -19.24 11.36 -7.10
C ALA A 48 -19.99 12.32 -8.03
N ALA A 49 -20.26 13.56 -7.59
CA ALA A 49 -20.86 14.58 -8.44
C ALA A 49 -19.91 15.04 -9.56
N ALA A 50 -18.63 15.23 -9.26
CA ALA A 50 -17.61 15.57 -10.25
C ALA A 50 -17.45 14.46 -11.32
N LEU A 51 -17.59 13.19 -10.91
CA LEU A 51 -17.53 12.02 -11.77
C LEU A 51 -18.92 11.57 -12.28
N SER A 52 -19.96 12.39 -12.12
CA SER A 52 -21.34 11.98 -12.34
C SER A 52 -21.62 11.45 -13.74
N ASN A 53 -20.94 11.97 -14.77
CA ASN A 53 -21.10 11.49 -16.15
C ASN A 53 -20.63 10.02 -16.33
N GLU A 54 -19.60 9.59 -15.59
CA GLU A 54 -19.13 8.21 -15.61
C GLU A 54 -19.95 7.33 -14.66
N LEU A 55 -20.37 7.88 -13.51
CA LEU A 55 -20.98 7.11 -12.42
C LEU A 55 -22.53 7.11 -12.42
N LYS A 56 -23.17 7.76 -13.39
CA LYS A 56 -24.64 7.86 -13.44
C LYS A 56 -25.27 6.47 -13.51
N ASN A 57 -26.15 6.17 -12.55
CA ASN A 57 -26.81 4.87 -12.40
C ASN A 57 -25.85 3.69 -12.24
N TYR A 58 -24.63 3.89 -11.72
CA TYR A 58 -23.60 2.84 -11.58
C TYR A 58 -24.13 1.53 -10.99
N SER A 59 -24.93 1.59 -9.92
CA SER A 59 -25.50 0.39 -9.26
C SER A 59 -26.51 -0.39 -10.10
N GLY A 60 -27.12 0.23 -11.11
CA GLY A 60 -28.08 -0.40 -12.03
C GLY A 60 -27.48 -0.82 -13.37
N GLN A 61 -26.20 -0.56 -13.61
CA GLN A 61 -25.52 -0.89 -14.85
C GLN A 61 -25.08 -2.37 -14.93
N HIS A 62 -24.91 -2.88 -16.15
CA HIS A 62 -24.30 -4.18 -16.39
C HIS A 62 -22.82 -4.19 -15.93
N SER A 63 -22.33 -5.32 -15.44
CA SER A 63 -20.98 -5.47 -14.85
C SER A 63 -19.83 -5.01 -15.77
N ALA A 64 -19.98 -5.21 -17.08
CA ALA A 64 -19.01 -4.73 -18.07
C ALA A 64 -18.95 -3.20 -18.15
N VAL A 65 -20.10 -2.53 -18.04
CA VAL A 65 -20.21 -1.06 -18.06
C VAL A 65 -19.67 -0.47 -16.76
N GLN A 66 -19.95 -1.11 -15.62
CA GLN A 66 -19.38 -0.72 -14.32
C GLN A 66 -17.84 -0.74 -14.32
N ARG A 67 -17.24 -1.78 -14.92
CA ARG A 67 -15.77 -1.86 -15.06
C ARG A 67 -15.21 -0.71 -15.89
N TYR A 68 -15.87 -0.37 -16.99
CA TYR A 68 -15.46 0.73 -17.85
C TYR A 68 -15.60 2.09 -17.14
N ALA A 69 -16.75 2.34 -16.52
CA ALA A 69 -17.00 3.54 -15.72
C ALA A 69 -15.97 3.72 -14.59
N MET A 70 -15.61 2.63 -13.90
CA MET A 70 -14.60 2.66 -12.84
C MET A 70 -13.20 2.96 -13.41
N GLN A 71 -12.83 2.33 -14.52
CA GLN A 71 -11.54 2.58 -15.17
C GLN A 71 -11.39 4.05 -15.56
N HIS A 72 -12.40 4.61 -16.24
CA HIS A 72 -12.43 6.01 -16.65
C HIS A 72 -12.37 6.96 -15.44
N SER A 73 -13.13 6.66 -14.40
CA SER A 73 -13.11 7.42 -13.15
C SER A 73 -11.70 7.46 -12.54
N VAL A 74 -11.00 6.32 -12.50
CA VAL A 74 -9.63 6.23 -11.99
C VAL A 74 -8.65 7.02 -12.86
N ASP A 75 -8.84 7.02 -14.18
CA ASP A 75 -7.98 7.78 -15.09
C ASP A 75 -8.14 9.30 -14.90
N TYR A 76 -9.38 9.82 -14.77
CA TYR A 76 -9.60 11.23 -14.43
C TYR A 76 -9.03 11.62 -13.06
N LEU A 77 -9.18 10.75 -12.04
CA LEU A 77 -8.60 10.98 -10.72
C LEU A 77 -7.08 11.03 -10.77
N ARG A 78 -6.45 10.17 -11.58
CA ARG A 78 -5.00 10.17 -11.80
C ARG A 78 -4.55 11.50 -12.41
N GLU A 79 -5.23 11.97 -13.44
CA GLU A 79 -4.90 13.24 -14.10
C GLU A 79 -5.02 14.43 -13.14
N ALA A 80 -6.14 14.53 -12.41
CA ALA A 80 -6.35 15.58 -11.42
C ALA A 80 -5.25 15.58 -10.33
N LEU A 81 -4.89 14.40 -9.84
CA LEU A 81 -3.82 14.26 -8.84
C LEU A 81 -2.45 14.66 -9.41
N GLN A 82 -2.14 14.29 -10.65
CA GLN A 82 -0.90 14.68 -11.31
C GLN A 82 -0.78 16.20 -11.47
N VAL A 83 -1.86 16.87 -11.88
CA VAL A 83 -1.91 18.33 -11.99
C VAL A 83 -1.69 18.99 -10.62
N TRP A 84 -2.35 18.48 -9.57
CA TRP A 84 -2.16 19.01 -8.22
C TRP A 84 -0.74 18.81 -7.70
N LEU A 85 -0.14 17.63 -7.92
CA LEU A 85 1.25 17.35 -7.53
C LEU A 85 2.27 18.20 -8.31
N ALA A 86 1.98 18.54 -9.56
CA ALA A 86 2.84 19.41 -10.37
C ALA A 86 2.99 20.83 -9.77
N ASN A 87 2.07 21.26 -8.91
CA ASN A 87 2.18 22.53 -8.20
C ASN A 87 3.25 22.52 -7.09
N GLY A 88 3.85 21.36 -6.79
CA GLY A 88 5.02 21.25 -5.91
C GLY A 88 4.71 21.34 -4.42
N GLU A 89 3.45 21.19 -4.01
CA GLU A 89 3.08 21.14 -2.60
C GLU A 89 3.72 19.92 -1.92
N LYS A 90 4.27 20.13 -0.72
CA LYS A 90 4.84 19.03 0.07
C LYS A 90 3.70 18.14 0.57
N THR A 91 3.78 16.85 0.24
CA THR A 91 2.85 15.84 0.74
C THR A 91 3.28 15.38 2.13
N TYR A 92 2.36 15.47 3.09
CA TYR A 92 2.55 15.01 4.46
C TYR A 92 1.62 13.84 4.76
N TYR A 93 1.98 13.01 5.74
CA TYR A 93 1.05 12.02 6.27
C TYR A 93 -0.18 12.70 6.87
N SER A 94 -1.33 12.03 6.74
CA SER A 94 -2.54 12.42 7.47
C SER A 94 -2.22 12.55 8.97
N ALA A 95 -2.72 13.61 9.61
CA ALA A 95 -2.48 13.89 11.03
C ALA A 95 -2.82 12.70 11.93
N GLN A 96 -3.85 11.93 11.58
CA GLN A 96 -4.30 10.75 12.34
C GLN A 96 -3.26 9.62 12.38
N ASN A 97 -2.48 9.46 11.31
CA ASN A 97 -1.52 8.36 11.18
C ASN A 97 -0.06 8.84 11.21
N ASN A 98 0.17 10.15 11.39
CA ASN A 98 1.49 10.76 11.29
C ASN A 98 2.46 10.16 12.31
N ASP A 99 2.08 10.08 13.59
CA ASP A 99 2.97 9.58 14.64
C ASP A 99 3.43 8.15 14.36
N ILE A 100 2.51 7.30 13.90
CA ILE A 100 2.81 5.89 13.56
C ILE A 100 3.70 5.82 12.31
N LEU A 101 3.33 6.50 11.22
CA LEU A 101 4.05 6.43 9.94
C LEU A 101 5.43 7.09 10.01
N SER A 102 5.56 8.17 10.78
CA SER A 102 6.84 8.82 11.06
C SER A 102 7.74 7.95 11.92
N THR A 103 7.17 7.21 12.89
CA THR A 103 7.94 6.29 13.77
C THR A 103 8.46 5.07 13.02
N ILE A 104 7.67 4.47 12.14
CA ILE A 104 8.09 3.29 11.36
C ILE A 104 8.95 3.64 10.14
N GLY A 105 8.96 4.91 9.74
CA GLY A 105 9.70 5.41 8.57
C GLY A 105 9.08 5.03 7.22
N PHE A 106 9.50 5.74 6.18
CA PHE A 106 8.95 5.60 4.81
C PHE A 106 9.34 4.28 4.13
N ARG A 107 10.53 3.76 4.42
CA ARG A 107 11.07 2.54 3.80
C ARG A 107 11.53 1.56 4.87
N PRO A 108 11.30 0.25 4.71
CA PRO A 108 11.99 -0.72 5.54
C PRO A 108 13.52 -0.55 5.37
N ASP A 109 14.26 -0.74 6.46
CA ASP A 109 15.72 -0.55 6.48
C ASP A 109 16.41 -1.30 5.33
N ALA A 110 17.42 -0.67 4.72
CA ALA A 110 18.15 -1.23 3.59
C ALA A 110 18.85 -2.54 3.98
N ALA A 111 19.37 -2.62 5.20
CA ALA A 111 19.97 -3.84 5.75
C ALA A 111 18.94 -4.99 5.84
N SER A 112 17.72 -4.70 6.30
CA SER A 112 16.60 -5.67 6.31
C SER A 112 16.23 -6.12 4.90
N SER A 113 16.25 -5.21 3.93
CA SER A 113 15.92 -5.55 2.54
C SER A 113 16.93 -6.52 1.93
N ASP A 114 18.23 -6.31 2.17
CA ASP A 114 19.29 -7.18 1.65
C ASP A 114 19.35 -8.54 2.38
N ASP A 115 19.14 -8.59 3.69
CA ASP A 115 19.07 -9.85 4.46
C ASP A 115 17.88 -10.72 4.04
N SER A 116 16.76 -10.10 3.63
CA SER A 116 15.59 -10.83 3.11
C SER A 116 15.80 -11.44 1.72
N ARG A 117 16.85 -11.04 0.98
CA ARG A 117 17.14 -11.51 -0.39
C ARG A 117 17.82 -12.88 -0.43
N GLU A 118 18.32 -13.39 0.70
CA GLU A 118 18.88 -14.73 0.78
C GLU A 118 17.74 -15.78 0.68
N LYS A 119 17.48 -16.24 -0.55
CA LYS A 119 16.39 -17.18 -0.86
C LYS A 119 16.76 -18.60 -0.44
N PHE A 120 16.20 -19.08 0.67
CA PHE A 120 16.24 -20.50 1.01
C PHE A 120 15.21 -21.30 0.20
N THR A 121 15.62 -22.42 -0.38
CA THR A 121 14.74 -23.30 -1.17
C THR A 121 13.69 -24.00 -0.27
N PRO A 122 12.55 -24.46 -0.81
CA PRO A 122 11.54 -25.19 -0.03
C PRO A 122 12.07 -26.42 0.72
N ALA A 123 13.13 -27.08 0.23
CA ALA A 123 13.79 -28.18 0.95
C ALA A 123 14.61 -27.69 2.17
N GLN A 124 15.11 -26.45 2.13
CA GLN A 124 15.71 -25.76 3.27
C GLN A 124 14.63 -25.22 4.23
N ASN A 125 13.40 -25.02 3.72
CA ASN A 125 12.07 -24.93 4.36
C ASN A 125 11.71 -25.85 5.55
N LEU A 126 12.12 -27.11 5.44
CA LEU A 126 11.45 -28.25 6.08
C LEU A 126 12.30 -28.97 7.14
N ASN A 127 13.49 -28.44 7.43
CA ASN A 127 14.37 -28.92 8.51
C ASN A 127 14.39 -27.96 9.68
#